data_AF-A0A7J3FP45-F1
#
_entry.id   AF-A0A7J3FP45-F1
#
_cell.length_a   1.000
_cell.length_b   1.000
_cell.length_c   1.000
_cell.angle_alpha   90.00
_cell.angle_beta   90.00
_cell.angle_gamma   90.00
#
_symmetry.space_group_name_H-M   'P 1'
#
loop_
_entity.id
_entity.type
_entity.pdbx_description
1 polymer ?
#
loop_
_entity_poly.entity_id
_entity_poly.type
_entity_poly.pdbx_seq_one_letter_code
_entity_poly.pdbx_strand_id
1 'polypeptide(L)'
;MKEGERVILLDERGKKYLVRAERKLLHTDLGLLNLAELLEVPFGGRIRSHTGREFVVLKPRMSDFLQKMRRLPQVVLPKDAAQVVAHTGVGPGDLVVDGGTGSGALALFLGNLVRPHGKVVSYEIREDFAE
;
A
#
# COMPACT_ATOMS: atom_id res chain seq x y z
N MET A 1 12.55 -11.63 5.22
CA MET A 1 12.08 -10.25 5.58
C MET A 1 11.72 -10.21 7.07
N LYS A 2 11.36 -9.07 7.67
CA LYS A 2 11.08 -9.02 9.13
C LYS A 2 9.61 -9.28 9.45
N GLU A 3 9.34 -9.83 10.63
CA GLU A 3 7.96 -9.99 11.12
C GLU A 3 7.25 -8.64 11.20
N GLY A 4 5.99 -8.61 10.78
CA GLY A 4 5.16 -7.41 10.66
C GLY A 4 5.41 -6.55 9.42
N GLU A 5 6.47 -6.81 8.64
CA GLU A 5 6.78 -6.10 7.40
C GLU A 5 5.68 -6.34 6.35
N ARG A 6 5.29 -5.29 5.63
CA ARG A 6 4.27 -5.39 4.58
C ARG A 6 4.86 -5.98 3.31
N VAL A 7 4.09 -6.86 2.65
CA VAL A 7 4.52 -7.67 1.51
C VAL A 7 3.40 -7.74 0.49
N ILE A 8 3.75 -7.79 -0.80
CA ILE A 8 2.80 -8.13 -1.86
C ILE A 8 2.98 -9.59 -2.24
N LEU A 9 1.90 -10.36 -2.19
CA LEU A 9 1.81 -11.65 -2.86
C LEU A 9 1.10 -11.44 -4.19
N LEU A 10 1.75 -11.84 -5.28
CA LEU A 10 1.19 -11.79 -6.64
C LEU A 10 0.86 -13.21 -7.08
N ASP A 11 -0.41 -13.49 -7.31
CA ASP A 11 -0.80 -14.79 -7.84
C ASP A 11 -0.54 -14.91 -9.35
N GLU A 12 -0.68 -16.12 -9.88
CA GLU A 12 -0.51 -16.44 -11.31
C GLU A 12 -1.46 -15.67 -12.25
N ARG A 13 -2.54 -15.06 -11.73
CA ARG A 13 -3.53 -14.27 -12.49
C ARG A 13 -3.19 -12.78 -12.45
N GLY A 14 -2.12 -12.39 -11.76
CA GLY A 14 -1.73 -11.00 -11.55
C GLY A 14 -2.47 -10.30 -10.41
N LYS A 15 -3.29 -11.02 -9.63
CA LYS A 15 -3.98 -10.45 -8.47
C LYS A 15 -2.99 -10.29 -7.32
N LYS A 16 -2.95 -9.06 -6.80
CA LYS A 16 -2.10 -8.68 -5.67
C LYS A 16 -2.83 -8.82 -4.35
N TYR A 17 -2.12 -9.29 -3.33
CA TYR A 17 -2.56 -9.33 -1.94
C TYR A 17 -1.54 -8.58 -1.09
N LEU A 18 -1.97 -7.50 -0.42
CA LEU A 18 -1.12 -6.76 0.52
C LEU A 18 -1.28 -7.39 1.90
N VAL A 19 -0.23 -8.03 2.39
CA VAL A 19 -0.22 -8.80 3.64
C VAL A 19 0.93 -8.36 4.53
N ARG A 20 0.97 -8.90 5.75
CA ARG A 20 2.13 -8.79 6.64
C ARG A 20 2.84 -10.14 6.70
N ALA A 21 4.17 -10.12 6.78
CA ALA A 21 4.93 -11.32 7.11
C ALA A 21 4.69 -11.64 8.59
N GLU A 22 3.89 -12.67 8.88
CA GLU A 22 3.46 -13.02 10.23
C GLU A 22 3.07 -14.50 10.30
N ARG A 23 3.01 -15.08 11.51
CA ARG A 23 2.61 -16.49 11.72
C ARG A 23 1.10 -16.67 11.65
N LYS A 24 0.54 -16.51 10.46
CA LYS A 24 -0.91 -16.60 10.19
C LYS A 24 -1.18 -17.29 8.86
N LEU A 25 -2.34 -17.93 8.75
CA LEU A 25 -2.86 -18.44 7.47
C LEU A 25 -3.65 -17.34 6.75
N LEU A 26 -3.32 -17.10 5.49
CA LEU A 26 -4.12 -16.28 4.59
C LEU A 26 -5.04 -17.19 3.79
N HIS A 27 -6.35 -16.96 3.89
CA HIS A 27 -7.34 -17.61 3.05
C HIS A 27 -7.46 -16.87 1.72
N THR A 28 -7.30 -17.59 0.62
CA THR A 28 -7.57 -17.09 -0.73
C THR A 28 -8.46 -18.07 -1.48
N ASP A 29 -9.01 -17.60 -2.59
CA ASP A 29 -9.73 -18.43 -3.55
C ASP A 29 -8.83 -19.47 -4.25
N LEU A 30 -7.50 -19.33 -4.15
CA LEU A 30 -6.51 -20.32 -4.60
C LEU A 30 -5.97 -21.18 -3.46
N GLY A 31 -6.64 -21.15 -2.30
CA GLY A 31 -6.29 -21.93 -1.11
C GLY A 31 -5.59 -21.12 -0.01
N LEU A 32 -5.27 -21.83 1.07
CA LEU A 32 -4.52 -21.36 2.24
C LEU A 32 -3.04 -21.17 1.93
N LEU A 33 -2.50 -20.02 2.36
CA LEU A 33 -1.08 -19.69 2.35
C LEU A 33 -0.58 -19.54 3.78
N ASN A 34 0.56 -20.13 4.10
CA ASN A 34 1.25 -19.91 5.36
C ASN A 34 2.14 -18.66 5.26
N LEU A 35 1.71 -17.55 5.88
CA LEU A 35 2.46 -16.29 5.82
C LEU A 35 3.78 -16.35 6.60
N ALA A 36 3.99 -17.35 7.45
CA ALA A 36 5.28 -17.54 8.14
C ALA A 36 6.42 -17.83 7.14
N GLU A 37 6.12 -18.44 5.99
CA GLU A 37 7.11 -18.71 4.92
C GLU A 37 7.72 -17.42 4.38
N LEU A 38 7.04 -16.28 4.49
CA LEU A 38 7.56 -14.99 4.07
C LEU A 38 8.84 -14.59 4.82
N LEU A 39 9.02 -15.04 6.06
CA LEU A 39 10.21 -14.72 6.85
C LEU A 39 11.49 -15.31 6.24
N GLU A 40 11.36 -16.48 5.60
CA GLU A 40 12.45 -17.28 5.05
C GLU A 40 12.70 -17.05 3.55
N VAL A 41 11.78 -16.38 2.86
CA VAL A 41 11.84 -16.18 1.41
C VAL A 41 12.26 -14.73 1.09
N PRO A 42 13.19 -14.51 0.14
CA PRO A 42 13.53 -13.16 -0.31
C PRO A 42 12.45 -12.58 -1.24
N PHE A 43 12.45 -11.25 -1.42
CA PHE A 43 11.67 -10.64 -2.50
C PHE A 43 12.12 -11.19 -3.87
N GLY A 44 11.16 -11.47 -4.74
CA GLY A 44 11.34 -12.21 -5.99
C GLY A 44 11.17 -13.73 -5.86
N GLY A 45 11.22 -14.25 -4.62
CA GLY A 45 10.94 -15.66 -4.34
C GLY A 45 9.47 -16.02 -4.45
N ARG A 46 9.14 -17.28 -4.16
CA ARG A 46 7.79 -17.82 -4.27
C ARG A 46 7.39 -18.61 -3.02
N ILE A 47 6.12 -18.54 -2.69
CA ILE A 47 5.46 -19.44 -1.73
C ILE A 47 4.29 -20.12 -2.43
N ARG A 48 3.80 -21.24 -1.88
CA ARG A 48 2.71 -22.01 -2.48
C ARG A 48 1.55 -22.16 -1.53
N SER A 49 0.33 -22.11 -2.06
CA SER A 49 -0.84 -22.50 -1.28
C SER A 49 -0.85 -24.02 -1.04
N HIS A 50 -1.67 -24.48 -0.09
CA HIS A 50 -1.85 -25.92 0.16
C HIS A 50 -2.40 -26.71 -1.06
N THR A 51 -2.98 -26.04 -2.06
CA THR A 51 -3.42 -26.64 -3.33
C THR A 51 -2.35 -26.56 -4.42
N GLY A 52 -1.14 -26.10 -4.10
CA GLY A 52 0.00 -26.04 -5.00
C GLY A 52 0.08 -24.81 -5.91
N ARG A 53 -0.78 -23.81 -5.75
CA ARG A 53 -0.76 -22.58 -6.58
C ARG A 53 0.34 -21.64 -6.11
N GLU A 54 1.12 -21.09 -7.04
CA GLU A 54 2.28 -20.25 -6.73
C GLU A 54 1.92 -18.77 -6.54
N PHE A 55 2.61 -18.12 -5.61
CA PHE A 55 2.54 -16.69 -5.37
C PHE A 55 3.95 -16.10 -5.34
N VAL A 56 4.19 -15.05 -6.12
CA VAL A 56 5.47 -14.31 -6.12
C VAL A 56 5.47 -13.29 -4.99
N VAL A 57 6.56 -13.28 -4.23
CA VAL A 57 6.77 -12.39 -3.09
C VAL A 57 7.41 -11.10 -3.55
N LEU A 58 6.71 -9.97 -3.46
CA LEU A 58 7.16 -8.67 -3.98
C LEU A 58 7.24 -7.61 -2.89
N LYS A 59 8.20 -6.69 -3.03
CA LYS A 59 8.32 -5.52 -2.17
C LYS A 59 7.19 -4.53 -2.52
N PRO A 60 6.34 -4.11 -1.55
CA PRO A 60 5.28 -3.17 -1.83
C PRO A 60 5.81 -1.83 -2.33
N ARG A 61 5.12 -1.25 -3.29
CA ARG A 61 5.35 0.10 -3.82
C ARG A 61 4.16 1.00 -3.49
N MET A 62 4.33 2.31 -3.70
CA MET A 62 3.29 3.30 -3.41
C MET A 62 1.98 3.00 -4.15
N SER A 63 2.07 2.55 -5.40
CA SER A 63 0.92 2.10 -6.18
C SER A 63 0.13 0.98 -5.51
N ASP A 64 0.80 0.06 -4.83
CA ASP A 64 0.13 -1.06 -4.15
C ASP A 64 -0.64 -0.56 -2.93
N PHE A 65 -0.09 0.38 -2.18
CA PHE A 65 -0.79 1.02 -1.06
C PHE A 65 -2.03 1.79 -1.54
N LEU A 66 -1.92 2.58 -2.61
CA LEU A 66 -3.05 3.31 -3.18
C LEU A 66 -4.15 2.39 -3.74
N GLN A 67 -3.78 1.22 -4.25
CA GLN A 67 -4.74 0.23 -4.74
C GLN A 67 -5.40 -0.57 -3.61
N LYS A 68 -4.71 -0.78 -2.49
CA LYS A 68 -5.15 -1.67 -1.40
C LYS A 68 -5.60 -0.96 -0.13
N MET A 69 -5.44 0.35 -0.06
CA MET A 69 -6.00 1.15 1.03
C MET A 69 -7.51 0.99 1.11
N ARG A 70 -8.04 1.03 2.33
CA ARG A 70 -9.48 1.14 2.57
C ARG A 70 -9.97 2.46 1.99
N ARG A 71 -11.10 2.43 1.28
CA ARG A 71 -11.75 3.62 0.75
C ARG A 71 -13.00 3.90 1.57
N LEU A 72 -13.11 5.12 2.08
CA LEU A 72 -14.27 5.64 2.79
C LEU A 72 -15.04 6.56 1.82
N PRO A 73 -14.66 7.84 1.59
CA PRO A 73 -15.17 8.61 0.47
C PRO A 73 -14.39 8.38 -0.84
N GLN A 74 -14.87 8.98 -1.93
CA GLN A 74 -14.21 8.95 -3.23
C GLN A 74 -12.76 9.46 -3.15
N VAL A 75 -11.86 8.81 -3.88
CA VAL A 75 -10.42 9.11 -3.86
C VAL A 75 -9.96 9.86 -5.10
N VAL A 76 -8.97 10.74 -4.93
CA VAL A 76 -8.17 11.29 -6.02
C VAL A 76 -7.34 10.16 -6.63
N LEU A 77 -7.46 9.96 -7.95
CA LEU A 77 -6.75 8.89 -8.65
C LEU A 77 -5.30 9.30 -8.97
N PRO A 78 -4.38 8.33 -9.18
CA PRO A 78 -2.97 8.62 -9.43
C PRO A 78 -2.71 9.56 -10.61
N LYS A 79 -3.55 9.51 -11.66
CA LYS A 79 -3.44 10.41 -12.81
C LYS A 79 -3.62 11.87 -12.42
N ASP A 80 -4.56 12.16 -11.52
CA ASP A 80 -4.91 13.52 -11.12
C ASP A 80 -3.93 14.00 -10.04
N ALA A 81 -3.55 13.13 -9.10
CA ALA A 81 -2.50 13.42 -8.12
C ALA A 81 -1.17 13.77 -8.81
N ALA A 82 -0.82 13.09 -9.91
CA ALA A 82 0.36 13.42 -10.69
C ALA A 82 0.27 14.80 -11.34
N GLN A 83 -0.91 15.22 -11.81
CA GLN A 83 -1.11 16.58 -12.34
C GLN A 83 -0.97 17.63 -11.23
N VAL A 84 -1.55 17.39 -10.05
CA VAL A 84 -1.38 18.28 -8.88
C VAL A 84 0.09 18.51 -8.60
N VAL A 85 0.88 17.43 -8.53
CA VAL A 85 2.33 17.52 -8.27
C VAL A 85 3.06 18.25 -9.39
N ALA A 86 2.76 17.94 -10.66
CA ALA A 86 3.39 18.58 -11.81
C ALA A 86 3.16 20.11 -11.84
N HIS A 87 1.98 20.58 -11.42
CA HIS A 87 1.65 22.00 -11.42
C HIS A 87 2.11 22.75 -10.17
N THR A 88 2.18 22.07 -9.02
CA THR A 88 2.57 22.69 -7.75
C THR A 88 4.06 22.61 -7.48
N GLY A 89 4.77 21.69 -8.12
CA GLY A 89 6.19 21.45 -7.89
C GLY A 89 6.50 20.72 -6.58
N VAL A 90 5.49 20.13 -5.91
CA VAL A 90 5.67 19.42 -4.63
C VAL A 90 6.74 18.35 -4.74
N GLY A 91 7.71 18.39 -3.84
CA GLY A 91 8.87 17.52 -3.83
C GLY A 91 9.45 17.23 -2.44
N PRO A 92 10.61 16.57 -2.39
CA PRO A 92 11.28 16.18 -1.15
C PRO A 92 11.54 17.36 -0.21
N GLY A 93 11.14 17.24 1.05
CA GLY A 93 11.35 18.26 2.07
C GLY A 93 10.22 19.28 2.23
N ASP A 94 9.26 19.31 1.32
CA ASP A 94 8.17 20.29 1.37
C ASP A 94 7.22 20.06 2.56
N LEU A 95 6.66 21.16 3.05
CA LEU A 95 5.49 21.17 3.93
C LEU A 95 4.25 21.42 3.07
N VAL A 96 3.38 20.43 2.99
CA VAL A 96 2.16 20.47 2.18
C VAL A 96 0.94 20.46 3.09
N VAL A 97 0.00 21.37 2.84
CA VAL A 97 -1.32 21.36 3.49
C VAL A 97 -2.32 20.73 2.53
N ASP A 98 -3.00 19.67 2.98
CA ASP A 98 -4.08 18.99 2.27
C ASP A 98 -5.40 19.17 3.03
N GLY A 99 -6.52 19.20 2.31
CA GLY A 99 -7.85 19.33 2.91
C GLY A 99 -8.94 19.21 1.84
N GLY A 100 -9.89 18.29 1.91
CA GLY A 100 -10.15 17.30 2.96
C GLY A 100 -9.32 16.02 2.88
N THR A 101 -8.99 15.40 4.02
CA THR A 101 -8.26 14.12 4.08
C THR A 101 -9.00 13.01 3.33
N GLY A 102 -10.32 12.91 3.48
CA GLY A 102 -11.13 11.85 2.89
C GLY A 102 -10.60 10.45 3.21
N SER A 103 -10.39 9.59 2.19
CA SER A 103 -9.77 8.27 2.42
C SER A 103 -8.25 8.34 2.67
N GLY A 104 -7.63 9.52 2.59
CA GLY A 104 -6.18 9.72 2.73
C GLY A 104 -5.35 9.36 1.50
N ALA A 105 -5.97 9.19 0.32
CA ALA A 105 -5.26 8.74 -0.88
C ALA A 105 -4.27 9.78 -1.42
N LEU A 106 -4.69 11.05 -1.47
CA LEU A 106 -3.84 12.15 -1.89
C LEU A 106 -2.77 12.44 -0.83
N ALA A 107 -3.15 12.55 0.44
CA ALA A 107 -2.22 12.67 1.56
C ALA A 107 -1.14 11.57 1.56
N LEU A 108 -1.49 10.31 1.28
CA LEU A 108 -0.54 9.20 1.17
C LEU A 108 0.41 9.38 -0.03
N PHE A 109 -0.11 9.81 -1.18
CA PHE A 109 0.68 10.08 -2.38
C PHE A 109 1.69 11.19 -2.15
N LEU A 110 1.23 12.34 -1.62
CA LEU A 110 2.06 13.50 -1.29
C LEU A 110 3.08 13.14 -0.19
N GLY A 111 2.63 12.42 0.85
CA GLY A 111 3.47 11.96 1.95
C GLY A 111 4.64 11.09 1.49
N ASN A 112 4.48 10.33 0.40
CA ASN A 112 5.58 9.58 -0.20
C ASN A 112 6.60 10.47 -0.91
N LEU A 113 6.15 11.56 -1.53
CA LEU A 113 6.97 12.47 -2.33
C LEU A 113 7.80 13.41 -1.46
N VAL A 114 7.22 13.90 -0.36
CA VAL A 114 7.90 14.87 0.52
C VAL A 114 8.95 14.24 1.42
N ARG A 115 9.12 12.92 1.39
CA ARG A 115 10.17 12.19 2.12
C ARG A 115 11.58 12.71 1.78
N PRO A 116 12.56 12.54 2.68
CA PRO A 116 12.44 11.92 4.00
C PRO A 116 12.08 12.91 5.13
N HIS A 117 12.22 14.23 4.91
CA HIS A 117 12.08 15.24 5.96
C HIS A 117 10.88 16.16 5.82
N GLY A 118 10.15 16.10 4.70
CA GLY A 118 8.94 16.89 4.50
C GLY A 118 7.75 16.32 5.25
N LYS A 119 6.64 17.06 5.23
CA LYS A 119 5.44 16.77 6.01
C LYS A 119 4.19 17.11 5.24
N VAL A 120 3.16 16.27 5.36
CA VAL A 120 1.80 16.58 4.92
C VAL A 120 0.95 16.82 6.16
N VAL A 121 0.30 17.98 6.22
CA VAL A 121 -0.70 18.30 7.24
C VAL A 121 -2.05 18.27 6.56
N SER A 122 -2.83 17.23 6.86
CA SER A 122 -4.14 17.02 6.25
C SER A 122 -5.25 17.38 7.22
N TYR A 123 -6.20 18.21 6.79
CA TYR A 123 -7.37 18.59 7.57
C TYR A 123 -8.61 17.86 7.09
N GLU A 124 -9.43 17.39 8.03
CA GLU A 124 -10.74 16.78 7.75
C GLU A 124 -11.72 17.21 8.84
N ILE A 125 -12.90 17.64 8.41
CA ILE A 125 -13.96 18.09 9.33
C ILE A 125 -14.84 16.94 9.78
N ARG A 126 -14.88 15.86 9.00
CA ARG A 126 -15.62 14.65 9.32
C ARG A 126 -14.77 13.71 10.17
N GLU A 127 -15.10 13.63 11.45
CA GLU A 127 -14.42 12.75 12.41
C GLU A 127 -14.37 11.29 11.93
N ASP A 128 -15.45 10.80 11.33
CA ASP A 128 -15.53 9.41 10.83
C ASP A 128 -14.62 9.11 9.63
N PHE A 129 -14.08 10.15 8.98
CA PHE A 129 -13.03 10.03 7.95
C PHE A 129 -11.63 10.31 8.49
N ALA A 130 -11.52 10.99 9.64
CA ALA A 130 -10.24 11.39 10.23
C ALA A 130 -9.61 10.29 11.10
N GLU A 131 -10.41 9.39 11.69
CA GLU A 131 -9.97 8.25 12.51
C GLU A 131 -9.54 7.01 11.69
#